data_AF-A0A1V4YVE5-F1
#
_entry.id   AF-A0A1V4YVE5-F1
#
_cell.length_a   1.000
_cell.length_b   1.000
_cell.length_c   1.000
_cell.angle_alpha   90.00
_cell.angle_beta   90.00
_cell.angle_gamma   90.00
#
_symmetry.space_group_name_H-M   'P 1'
#
loop_
_entity.id
_entity.type
_entity.pdbx_description
1 polymer ?
#
loop_
_entity_poly.entity_id
_entity_poly.type
_entity_poly.pdbx_seq_one_letter_code
_entity_poly.pdbx_strand_id
1 'polypeptide(L)'
;MASDSSTETSSYEVGNVLALTSQAYEDAYTSAIFSGTFDSNVFKAYLSSYQSEVAKSFALSGTSLEIENSSLINAHFSKNGMVDGVANWTLIRNVNLTNSFVIEIPDASTLDDASSCLRLEAVETGGNLLWAMDIYDSGGSVNVSVMDSNSTLGTISSSGYLNVTGNYVDGTSYFNFHFNDLTSSHEYQINVINGTAGEGTLTVSGNLADSQPFTIARHSVVLANITIATADKEMFVSYPVPVPGGST
;
A
#
# COMPACT_ATOMS: atom_id res chain seq x y z
N MET A 1 47.31 -3.82 20.18
CA MET A 1 46.75 -4.32 18.92
C MET A 1 45.30 -3.86 18.89
N ALA A 2 45.01 -2.81 18.12
CA ALA A 2 43.65 -2.34 17.87
C ALA A 2 43.32 -2.80 16.45
N SER A 3 42.71 -3.98 16.33
CA SER A 3 42.08 -4.47 15.12
C SER A 3 40.63 -4.67 15.50
N ASP A 4 39.78 -3.89 14.87
CA ASP A 4 38.34 -4.09 14.61
C ASP A 4 37.60 -2.75 14.69
N SER A 5 38.06 -1.78 13.90
CA SER A 5 37.33 -0.51 13.67
C SER A 5 37.04 -0.35 12.18
N SER A 6 36.21 -1.23 11.66
CA SER A 6 35.28 -0.88 10.59
C SER A 6 33.95 -1.46 10.99
N THR A 7 33.23 -0.74 11.85
CA THR A 7 31.77 -0.92 11.96
C THR A 7 31.21 -0.51 10.60
N GLU A 8 31.28 -1.42 9.63
CA GLU A 8 30.49 -1.30 8.42
C GLU A 8 29.05 -1.16 8.88
N THR A 9 28.38 -0.10 8.45
CA THR A 9 26.94 0.07 8.69
C THR A 9 26.25 -1.22 8.26
N SER A 10 25.78 -1.98 9.24
CA SER A 10 25.31 -3.33 8.98
C SER A 10 24.00 -3.25 8.20
N SER A 11 23.71 -4.25 7.38
CA SER A 11 22.41 -4.34 6.69
C SER A 11 21.21 -4.26 7.65
N TYR A 12 21.42 -4.64 8.92
CA TYR A 12 20.43 -4.51 9.99
C TYR A 12 20.17 -3.06 10.41
N GLU A 13 21.21 -2.22 10.50
CA GLU A 13 21.06 -0.80 10.82
C GLU A 13 20.33 -0.06 9.69
N VAL A 14 20.69 -0.35 8.43
CA VAL A 14 19.98 0.21 7.27
C VAL A 14 18.51 -0.25 7.25
N GLY A 15 18.24 -1.54 7.51
CA GLY A 15 16.88 -2.06 7.59
C GLY A 15 16.03 -1.39 8.69
N ASN A 16 16.62 -1.15 9.87
CA ASN A 16 15.95 -0.44 10.96
C ASN A 16 15.67 1.02 10.61
N VAL A 17 16.62 1.72 9.97
CA VAL A 17 16.42 3.10 9.49
C VAL A 17 15.28 3.14 8.48
N LEU A 18 15.21 2.20 7.54
CA LEU A 18 14.12 2.14 6.56
C LEU A 18 12.77 1.90 7.22
N ALA A 19 12.68 0.98 8.19
CA ALA A 19 11.45 0.70 8.92
C ALA A 19 10.98 1.91 9.76
N LEU A 20 11.89 2.53 10.53
CA LEU A 20 11.58 3.73 11.31
C LEU A 20 11.18 4.90 10.42
N THR A 21 11.83 5.04 9.25
CA THR A 21 11.52 6.09 8.28
C THR A 21 10.15 5.83 7.68
N SER A 22 9.83 4.60 7.25
CA SER A 22 8.49 4.25 6.77
C SER A 22 7.40 4.65 7.78
N GLN A 23 7.57 4.29 9.05
CA GLN A 23 6.63 4.65 10.12
C GLN A 23 6.50 6.18 10.29
N ALA A 24 7.61 6.91 10.27
CA ALA A 24 7.60 8.36 10.39
C ALA A 24 6.86 9.05 9.25
N TYR A 25 6.92 8.52 8.03
CA TYR A 25 6.14 9.04 6.89
C TYR A 25 4.65 8.74 7.02
N GLU A 26 4.27 7.55 7.51
CA GLU A 26 2.86 7.22 7.80
C GLU A 26 2.27 8.13 8.88
N ASP A 27 3.02 8.37 9.97
CA ASP A 27 2.62 9.25 11.07
C ASP A 27 2.56 10.72 10.64
N ALA A 28 3.54 11.18 9.86
CA ALA A 28 3.57 12.52 9.29
C ALA A 28 2.36 12.74 8.38
N TYR A 29 2.03 11.74 7.55
CA TYR A 29 0.89 11.82 6.65
C TYR A 29 -0.42 11.87 7.42
N THR A 30 -0.62 10.96 8.37
CA THR A 30 -1.81 10.91 9.25
C THR A 30 -2.00 12.25 9.97
N SER A 31 -0.92 12.85 10.46
CA SER A 31 -0.95 14.17 11.10
C SER A 31 -1.35 15.28 10.11
N ALA A 32 -0.85 15.20 8.87
CA ALA A 32 -1.12 16.19 7.83
C ALA A 32 -2.56 16.14 7.31
N ILE A 33 -3.24 14.99 7.36
CA ILE A 33 -4.64 14.85 6.93
C ILE A 33 -5.66 14.95 8.06
N PHE A 34 -5.23 15.23 9.30
CA PHE A 34 -6.10 15.22 10.48
C PHE A 34 -7.31 16.18 10.34
N SER A 35 -7.17 17.27 9.58
CA SER A 35 -8.23 18.25 9.31
C SER A 35 -9.18 17.83 8.16
N GLY A 36 -8.96 16.67 7.54
CA GLY A 36 -9.67 16.17 6.35
C GLY A 36 -9.00 16.55 5.02
N THR A 37 -8.06 17.51 5.02
CA THR A 37 -7.29 17.92 3.84
C THR A 37 -5.80 17.83 4.15
N PHE A 38 -5.02 17.33 3.20
CA PHE A 38 -3.57 17.22 3.37
C PHE A 38 -2.89 18.60 3.53
N ASP A 39 -2.28 18.82 4.69
CA ASP A 39 -1.44 19.99 4.98
C ASP A 39 0.05 19.65 4.79
N SER A 40 0.60 20.09 3.66
CA SER A 40 2.02 19.90 3.32
C SER A 40 2.99 20.53 4.34
N ASN A 41 2.58 21.60 5.04
CA ASN A 41 3.44 22.24 6.04
C ASN A 41 3.55 21.37 7.29
N VAL A 42 2.43 20.79 7.75
CA VAL A 42 2.42 19.84 8.88
C VAL A 42 3.25 18.61 8.54
N PHE A 43 3.07 18.06 7.34
CA PHE A 43 3.85 16.91 6.85
C PHE A 43 5.37 17.19 6.87
N LYS A 44 5.80 18.29 6.24
CA LYS A 44 7.23 18.67 6.17
C LYS A 44 7.81 19.01 7.54
N ALA A 45 7.04 19.68 8.40
CA ALA A 45 7.48 20.00 9.76
C ALA A 45 7.69 18.74 10.61
N TYR A 46 6.79 17.75 10.49
CA TYR A 46 6.95 16.46 11.17
C TYR A 46 8.22 15.76 10.71
N LEU A 47 8.42 15.61 9.40
CA LEU A 47 9.59 14.92 8.86
C LEU A 47 10.91 15.65 9.14
N SER A 48 10.91 16.99 9.15
CA SER A 48 12.09 17.77 9.56
C SER A 48 12.43 17.55 11.04
N SER A 49 11.42 17.46 11.91
CA SER A 49 11.60 17.11 13.33
C SER A 49 12.14 15.69 13.49
N TYR A 50 11.57 14.72 12.78
CA TYR A 50 12.05 13.33 12.75
C TYR A 50 13.51 13.25 12.29
N GLN A 51 13.85 13.87 11.15
CA GLN A 51 15.22 13.87 10.62
C GLN A 51 16.21 14.47 11.64
N SER A 52 15.85 15.57 12.32
CA SER A 52 16.69 16.18 13.34
C SER A 52 16.99 15.24 14.51
N GLU A 53 15.97 14.52 15.01
CA GLU A 53 16.15 13.57 16.12
C GLU A 53 16.92 12.31 15.69
N VAL A 54 16.63 11.78 14.50
CA VAL A 54 17.36 10.62 13.99
C VAL A 54 18.82 10.99 13.69
N ALA A 55 19.09 12.13 13.05
CA ALA A 55 20.46 12.60 12.81
C ALA A 55 21.26 12.75 14.12
N LYS A 56 20.64 13.25 15.20
CA LYS A 56 21.28 13.30 16.53
C LYS A 56 21.60 11.91 17.07
N SER A 57 20.70 10.94 16.88
CA SER A 57 20.92 9.56 17.34
C SER A 57 22.10 8.89 16.62
N PHE A 58 22.24 9.14 15.31
CA PHE A 58 23.30 8.57 14.48
C PHE A 58 24.63 9.33 14.59
N ALA A 59 24.60 10.62 14.96
CA ALA A 59 25.82 11.41 15.18
C ALA A 59 26.74 10.78 16.24
N LEU A 60 26.17 10.14 17.28
CA LEU A 60 26.93 9.41 18.30
C LEU A 60 27.67 8.19 17.76
N SER A 61 27.23 7.65 16.61
CA SER A 61 27.86 6.53 15.90
C SER A 61 28.83 6.97 14.79
N GLY A 62 29.08 8.28 14.63
CA GLY A 62 29.92 8.83 13.56
C GLY A 62 29.28 8.73 12.16
N THR A 63 27.96 8.58 12.11
CA THR A 63 27.16 8.47 10.89
C THR A 63 26.28 9.72 10.74
N SER A 64 26.29 10.36 9.58
CA SER A 64 25.34 11.41 9.22
C SER A 64 24.19 10.83 8.41
N LEU A 65 22.98 11.29 8.70
CA LEU A 65 21.76 10.92 8.00
C LEU A 65 21.08 12.17 7.44
N GLU A 66 20.78 12.15 6.16
CA GLU A 66 19.95 13.14 5.49
C GLU A 66 18.75 12.45 4.87
N ILE A 67 17.56 13.06 5.02
CA ILE A 67 16.31 12.56 4.46
C ILE A 67 15.71 13.70 3.63
N GLU A 68 15.71 13.54 2.31
CA GLU A 68 15.02 14.45 1.41
C GLU A 68 13.59 13.95 1.19
N ASN A 69 12.64 14.88 1.34
CA ASN A 69 11.21 14.58 1.21
C ASN A 69 10.74 14.89 -0.21
N SER A 70 10.22 13.89 -0.92
CA SER A 70 9.53 14.11 -2.19
C SER A 70 8.10 14.62 -1.98
N SER A 71 7.46 15.05 -3.07
CA SER A 71 6.01 15.23 -3.13
C SER A 71 5.28 13.89 -2.99
N LEU A 72 3.99 13.95 -2.63
CA LEU A 72 3.08 12.82 -2.78
C LEU A 72 2.94 12.46 -4.27
N ILE A 73 2.91 11.16 -4.52
CA ILE A 73 2.71 10.55 -5.82
C ILE A 73 1.47 9.67 -5.70
N ASN A 74 0.66 9.63 -6.75
CA ASN A 74 -0.47 8.70 -6.78
C ASN A 74 0.03 7.27 -6.71
N ALA A 75 -0.67 6.43 -5.95
CA ALA A 75 -0.26 5.06 -5.71
C ALA A 75 -0.71 4.14 -6.85
N HIS A 76 0.11 3.16 -7.18
CA HIS A 76 -0.29 1.96 -7.90
C HIS A 76 -0.63 0.82 -6.93
N PHE A 77 -1.31 -0.22 -7.43
CA PHE A 77 -1.63 -1.41 -6.65
C PHE A 77 -0.43 -2.35 -6.41
N SER A 78 0.75 -2.04 -6.96
CA SER A 78 2.00 -2.79 -6.81
C SER A 78 2.50 -2.77 -5.36
N LYS A 79 3.40 -3.69 -4.98
CA LYS A 79 3.80 -3.84 -3.57
C LYS A 79 4.37 -2.57 -2.92
N ASN A 80 5.16 -1.79 -3.65
CA ASN A 80 5.75 -0.53 -3.20
C ASN A 80 4.92 0.70 -3.63
N GLY A 81 3.78 0.49 -4.29
CA GLY A 81 2.89 1.54 -4.76
C GLY A 81 3.38 2.31 -6.00
N MET A 82 4.44 1.85 -6.67
CA MET A 82 4.99 2.49 -7.88
C MET A 82 4.61 1.75 -9.16
N VAL A 83 4.62 2.45 -10.30
CA VAL A 83 4.31 1.86 -11.63
C VAL A 83 5.26 0.73 -12.03
N ASP A 84 6.51 0.77 -11.58
CA ASP A 84 7.56 -0.24 -11.81
C ASP A 84 7.74 -1.19 -10.61
N GLY A 85 6.76 -1.20 -9.71
CA GLY A 85 6.75 -2.01 -8.50
C GLY A 85 6.61 -3.51 -8.73
N VAL A 86 6.61 -4.26 -7.63
CA VAL A 86 6.30 -5.70 -7.69
C VAL A 86 4.81 -5.87 -7.97
N ALA A 87 4.50 -6.36 -9.18
CA ALA A 87 3.14 -6.51 -9.66
C ALA A 87 2.35 -7.58 -8.91
N ASN A 88 2.95 -8.75 -8.63
CA ASN A 88 2.29 -9.86 -7.97
C ASN A 88 2.76 -9.97 -6.52
N TRP A 89 1.86 -9.79 -5.56
CA TRP A 89 2.21 -9.81 -4.15
C TRP A 89 1.01 -10.13 -3.25
N THR A 90 1.31 -10.59 -2.04
CA THR A 90 0.29 -10.82 -1.00
C THR A 90 0.10 -9.55 -0.19
N LEU A 91 -1.10 -8.99 -0.20
CA LEU A 91 -1.49 -7.81 0.56
C LEU A 91 -1.52 -8.11 2.05
N ILE A 92 -2.22 -9.18 2.42
CA ILE A 92 -2.38 -9.61 3.81
C ILE A 92 -2.61 -11.12 3.87
N ARG A 93 -2.15 -11.74 4.96
CA ARG A 93 -2.27 -13.17 5.23
C ARG A 93 -3.08 -13.42 6.49
N ASN A 94 -3.58 -14.63 6.64
CA ASN A 94 -4.28 -15.12 7.83
C ASN A 94 -5.47 -14.22 8.21
N VAL A 95 -6.22 -13.77 7.20
CA VAL A 95 -7.46 -13.02 7.39
C VAL A 95 -8.57 -14.00 7.73
N ASN A 96 -9.38 -13.65 8.72
CA ASN A 96 -10.58 -14.39 9.10
C ASN A 96 -11.85 -13.57 8.83
N LEU A 97 -11.75 -12.25 8.88
CA LEU A 97 -12.85 -11.35 8.58
C LEU A 97 -12.33 -10.09 7.90
N THR A 98 -13.01 -9.62 6.86
CA THR A 98 -12.82 -8.27 6.30
C THR A 98 -14.06 -7.44 6.61
N ASN A 99 -13.90 -6.35 7.36
CA ASN A 99 -14.97 -5.41 7.67
C ASN A 99 -15.13 -4.31 6.62
N SER A 100 -14.02 -3.86 6.05
CA SER A 100 -14.00 -2.84 5.00
C SER A 100 -13.04 -3.27 3.90
N PHE A 101 -13.50 -3.21 2.65
CA PHE A 101 -12.67 -3.38 1.47
C PHE A 101 -13.15 -2.36 0.44
N VAL A 102 -12.40 -1.27 0.31
CA VAL A 102 -12.72 -0.14 -0.56
C VAL A 102 -11.54 0.11 -1.50
N ILE A 103 -11.85 0.34 -2.77
CA ILE A 103 -10.90 0.67 -3.82
C ILE A 103 -11.40 1.92 -4.53
N GLU A 104 -10.47 2.79 -4.91
CA GLU A 104 -10.78 3.94 -5.76
C GLU A 104 -9.78 4.00 -6.90
N ILE A 105 -10.28 4.13 -8.13
CA ILE A 105 -9.49 4.24 -9.34
C ILE A 105 -9.86 5.58 -9.98
N PRO A 106 -9.05 6.63 -9.80
CA PRO A 106 -9.42 7.98 -10.23
C PRO A 106 -9.39 8.15 -11.75
N ASP A 107 -8.61 7.32 -12.45
CA ASP A 107 -8.45 7.38 -13.90
C ASP A 107 -8.37 5.98 -14.50
N ALA A 108 -9.43 5.60 -15.22
CA ALA A 108 -9.51 4.31 -15.91
C ALA A 108 -8.39 4.12 -16.94
N SER A 109 -7.85 5.20 -17.53
CA SER A 109 -6.80 5.09 -18.55
C SER A 109 -5.46 4.59 -18.02
N THR A 110 -5.31 4.51 -16.69
CA THR A 110 -4.14 3.92 -16.02
C THR A 110 -4.23 2.40 -15.92
N LEU A 111 -5.41 1.82 -16.16
CA LEU A 111 -5.63 0.38 -16.15
C LEU A 111 -5.27 -0.23 -17.52
N ASP A 112 -4.83 -1.48 -17.48
CA ASP A 112 -4.70 -2.31 -18.68
C ASP A 112 -6.07 -2.84 -19.15
N ASP A 113 -6.09 -3.51 -20.29
CA ASP A 113 -7.29 -4.18 -20.82
C ASP A 113 -7.61 -5.50 -20.09
N ALA A 114 -8.73 -6.13 -20.46
CA ALA A 114 -9.20 -7.38 -19.85
C ALA A 114 -8.20 -8.55 -19.92
N SER A 115 -7.24 -8.54 -20.86
CA SER A 115 -6.25 -9.63 -21.01
C SER A 115 -5.13 -9.55 -19.97
N SER A 116 -4.85 -8.35 -19.47
CA SER A 116 -3.81 -8.06 -18.48
C SER A 116 -4.40 -7.25 -17.31
N CYS A 117 -5.64 -7.55 -16.93
CA CYS A 117 -6.33 -6.80 -15.88
C CYS A 117 -5.59 -6.83 -14.53
N LEU A 118 -5.85 -5.81 -13.70
CA LEU A 118 -5.57 -5.86 -12.28
C LEU A 118 -6.50 -6.90 -11.64
N ARG A 119 -5.95 -7.87 -10.92
CA ARG A 119 -6.76 -8.85 -10.19
C ARG A 119 -6.51 -8.76 -8.69
N LEU A 120 -7.59 -8.68 -7.93
CA LEU A 120 -7.61 -8.90 -6.49
C LEU A 120 -8.26 -10.24 -6.21
N GLU A 121 -7.61 -11.08 -5.43
CA GLU A 121 -8.12 -12.42 -5.12
C GLU A 121 -8.03 -12.72 -3.62
N ALA A 122 -9.06 -13.38 -3.10
CA ALA A 122 -9.05 -14.02 -1.80
C ALA A 122 -8.85 -15.52 -2.01
N VAL A 123 -7.75 -16.03 -1.46
CA VAL A 123 -7.34 -17.43 -1.59
C VAL A 123 -7.25 -18.03 -0.20
N GLU A 124 -7.89 -19.18 -0.02
CA GLU A 124 -7.79 -19.95 1.23
C GLU A 124 -6.33 -20.31 1.52
N THR A 125 -5.97 -20.48 2.79
CA THR A 125 -4.62 -20.93 3.20
C THR A 125 -4.17 -22.23 2.50
N GLY A 126 -5.13 -23.09 2.09
CA GLY A 126 -4.87 -24.30 1.29
C GLY A 126 -4.62 -24.08 -0.21
N GLY A 127 -4.72 -22.85 -0.70
CA GLY A 127 -4.49 -22.47 -2.11
C GLY A 127 -5.75 -22.44 -2.99
N ASN A 128 -6.93 -22.71 -2.44
CA ASN A 128 -8.18 -22.65 -3.19
C ASN A 128 -8.64 -21.21 -3.39
N LEU A 129 -8.95 -20.83 -4.63
CA LEU A 129 -9.56 -19.53 -4.91
C LEU A 129 -10.98 -19.49 -4.33
N LEU A 130 -11.26 -18.50 -3.47
CA LEU A 130 -12.58 -18.28 -2.90
C LEU A 130 -13.33 -17.21 -3.71
N TRP A 131 -12.63 -16.12 -4.02
CA TRP A 131 -13.18 -14.95 -4.69
C TRP A 131 -12.08 -14.25 -5.48
N ALA A 132 -12.41 -13.74 -6.66
CA ALA A 132 -11.56 -12.81 -7.38
C ALA A 132 -12.37 -11.69 -8.03
N MET A 133 -11.68 -10.59 -8.28
CA MET A 133 -12.18 -9.43 -8.98
C MET A 133 -11.13 -8.92 -9.94
N ASP A 134 -11.49 -8.92 -11.22
CA ASP A 134 -10.72 -8.34 -12.31
C ASP A 134 -11.17 -6.92 -12.54
N ILE A 135 -10.22 -6.00 -12.67
CA ILE A 135 -10.44 -4.58 -12.90
C ILE A 135 -9.61 -4.14 -14.10
N TYR A 136 -10.26 -3.53 -15.09
CA TYR A 136 -9.62 -3.19 -16.36
C TYR A 136 -10.29 -1.99 -17.04
N ASP A 137 -9.57 -1.35 -17.95
CA ASP A 137 -10.16 -0.37 -18.86
C ASP A 137 -10.85 -1.09 -20.03
N SER A 138 -12.08 -0.66 -20.31
CA SER A 138 -12.72 -0.94 -21.59
C SER A 138 -13.53 0.28 -22.00
N GLY A 139 -12.95 1.07 -22.90
CA GLY A 139 -13.60 2.24 -23.48
C GLY A 139 -13.54 3.50 -22.62
N GLY A 140 -12.51 3.65 -21.78
CA GLY A 140 -12.34 4.78 -20.88
C GLY A 140 -13.21 4.68 -19.63
N SER A 141 -13.46 3.47 -19.14
CA SER A 141 -14.31 3.20 -17.98
C SER A 141 -13.73 2.06 -17.17
N VAL A 142 -13.85 2.15 -15.84
CA VAL A 142 -13.41 1.07 -14.93
C VAL A 142 -14.41 -0.06 -15.04
N ASN A 143 -13.99 -1.18 -15.64
CA ASN A 143 -14.80 -2.38 -15.76
C ASN A 143 -14.35 -3.39 -14.71
N VAL A 144 -15.32 -4.02 -14.06
CA VAL A 144 -15.11 -4.95 -12.97
C VAL A 144 -15.81 -6.26 -13.28
N SER A 145 -15.10 -7.37 -13.14
CA SER A 145 -15.64 -8.72 -13.26
C SER A 145 -15.35 -9.52 -12.00
N VAL A 146 -16.39 -9.95 -11.30
CA VAL A 146 -16.32 -10.73 -10.08
C VAL A 146 -16.52 -12.20 -10.38
N MET A 147 -15.72 -13.08 -9.77
CA MET A 147 -15.74 -14.52 -10.01
C MET A 147 -15.47 -15.33 -8.74
N ASP A 148 -15.98 -16.56 -8.75
CA ASP A 148 -15.56 -17.61 -7.83
C ASP A 148 -14.55 -18.55 -8.53
N SER A 149 -14.31 -19.73 -7.94
CA SER A 149 -13.43 -20.75 -8.53
C SER A 149 -13.93 -21.37 -9.84
N ASN A 150 -15.21 -21.19 -10.19
CA ASN A 150 -15.87 -21.92 -11.27
C ASN A 150 -16.37 -21.00 -12.41
N SER A 151 -16.73 -19.76 -12.10
CA SER A 151 -17.46 -18.89 -13.02
C SER A 151 -17.40 -17.40 -12.65
N THR A 152 -17.66 -16.56 -13.64
CA THR A 152 -18.00 -15.14 -13.44
C THR A 152 -19.38 -15.02 -12.82
N LEU A 153 -19.46 -14.34 -11.68
CA LEU A 153 -20.69 -14.09 -10.91
C LEU A 153 -21.40 -12.80 -11.36
N GLY A 154 -20.64 -11.80 -11.79
CA GLY A 154 -21.19 -10.52 -12.24
C GLY A 154 -20.14 -9.60 -12.85
N THR A 155 -20.61 -8.69 -13.69
CA THR A 155 -19.79 -7.66 -14.33
C THR A 155 -20.47 -6.29 -14.21
N ILE A 156 -19.68 -5.23 -14.01
CA ILE A 156 -20.18 -3.86 -13.92
C ILE A 156 -19.16 -2.87 -14.49
N SER A 157 -19.64 -1.73 -14.99
CA SER A 157 -18.81 -0.58 -15.32
C SER A 157 -19.06 0.52 -14.29
N SER A 158 -18.01 1.17 -13.82
CA SER A 158 -18.01 2.15 -12.73
C SER A 158 -17.14 3.35 -13.09
N SER A 159 -17.35 4.46 -12.39
CA SER A 159 -16.45 5.61 -12.43
C SER A 159 -15.15 5.42 -11.63
N GLY A 160 -15.05 4.34 -10.83
CA GLY A 160 -13.81 3.90 -10.19
C GLY A 160 -13.88 3.69 -8.68
N TYR A 161 -14.98 4.05 -8.01
CA TYR A 161 -15.15 3.78 -6.58
C TYR A 161 -15.86 2.45 -6.36
N LEU A 162 -15.21 1.52 -5.65
CA LEU A 162 -15.71 0.17 -5.37
C LEU A 162 -15.70 -0.08 -3.86
N ASN A 163 -16.88 -0.24 -3.27
CA ASN A 163 -17.04 -0.71 -1.89
C ASN A 163 -17.45 -2.20 -1.92
N VAL A 164 -16.42 -3.05 -1.91
CA VAL A 164 -16.54 -4.50 -2.10
C VAL A 164 -17.34 -5.15 -0.97
N THR A 165 -17.01 -4.84 0.29
CA THR A 165 -17.73 -5.37 1.46
C THR A 165 -19.13 -4.78 1.62
N GLY A 166 -19.34 -3.55 1.15
CA GLY A 166 -20.63 -2.85 1.22
C GLY A 166 -21.59 -3.16 0.07
N ASN A 167 -21.14 -3.81 -0.99
CA ASN A 167 -21.92 -4.08 -2.22
C ASN A 167 -22.39 -2.80 -2.94
N TYR A 168 -21.50 -1.81 -3.03
CA TYR A 168 -21.78 -0.56 -3.74
C TYR A 168 -20.65 -0.19 -4.70
N VAL A 169 -21.03 0.35 -5.86
CA VAL A 169 -20.15 1.07 -6.79
C VAL A 169 -20.57 2.53 -6.86
N ASP A 170 -19.60 3.41 -7.06
CA ASP A 170 -19.79 4.86 -7.17
C ASP A 170 -20.60 5.44 -5.99
N GLY A 171 -20.42 4.85 -4.80
CA GLY A 171 -21.06 5.21 -3.53
C GLY A 171 -22.57 4.96 -3.45
N THR A 172 -23.24 4.63 -4.55
CA THR A 172 -24.71 4.72 -4.64
C THR A 172 -25.35 3.54 -5.37
N SER A 173 -24.66 2.91 -6.31
CA SER A 173 -25.24 1.84 -7.14
C SER A 173 -24.96 0.48 -6.52
N TYR A 174 -26.01 -0.30 -6.28
CA TYR A 174 -25.85 -1.64 -5.70
C TYR A 174 -25.24 -2.61 -6.72
N PHE A 175 -24.19 -3.32 -6.33
CA PHE A 175 -23.59 -4.41 -7.07
C PHE A 175 -23.11 -5.46 -6.08
N ASN A 176 -23.57 -6.70 -6.22
CA ASN A 176 -23.17 -7.77 -5.30
C ASN A 176 -21.77 -8.26 -5.68
N PHE A 177 -20.77 -7.92 -4.87
CA PHE A 177 -19.42 -8.42 -5.05
C PHE A 177 -19.26 -9.85 -4.52
N HIS A 178 -20.24 -10.42 -3.81
CA HIS A 178 -20.18 -11.78 -3.24
C HIS A 178 -18.98 -12.04 -2.30
N PHE A 179 -18.22 -11.02 -1.93
CA PHE A 179 -16.97 -11.16 -1.18
C PHE A 179 -17.22 -11.81 0.18
N ASN A 180 -18.13 -11.24 0.98
CA ASN A 180 -18.43 -11.74 2.32
C ASN A 180 -19.01 -13.16 2.29
N ASP A 181 -19.91 -13.44 1.34
CA ASP A 181 -20.55 -14.76 1.21
C ASP A 181 -19.52 -15.86 0.96
N LEU A 182 -18.52 -15.58 0.13
CA LEU A 182 -17.50 -16.55 -0.27
C LEU A 182 -16.34 -16.67 0.73
N THR A 183 -16.12 -15.65 1.58
CA THR A 183 -14.99 -15.61 2.52
C THR A 183 -15.36 -15.91 3.98
N SER A 184 -16.62 -15.74 4.39
CA SER A 184 -17.08 -15.77 5.80
C SER A 184 -16.77 -17.01 6.63
N SER A 185 -16.44 -18.16 6.01
CA SER A 185 -16.17 -19.42 6.69
C SER A 185 -14.74 -19.94 6.46
N HIS A 186 -13.87 -19.10 5.92
CA HIS A 186 -12.52 -19.47 5.51
C HIS A 186 -11.48 -18.56 6.19
N GLU A 187 -10.30 -19.14 6.44
CA GLU A 187 -9.08 -18.36 6.68
C GLU A 187 -8.34 -18.18 5.34
N TYR A 188 -8.14 -16.94 4.95
CA TYR A 188 -7.65 -16.60 3.62
C TYR A 188 -6.53 -15.54 3.64
N GLN A 189 -5.92 -15.36 2.49
CA GLN A 189 -5.05 -14.24 2.18
C GLN A 189 -5.63 -13.45 1.01
N ILE A 190 -5.34 -12.16 0.97
CA ILE A 190 -5.68 -11.31 -0.18
C ILE A 190 -4.41 -11.11 -0.99
N ASN A 191 -4.45 -11.43 -2.27
CA ASN A 191 -3.36 -11.17 -3.21
C ASN A 191 -3.76 -10.08 -4.20
N VAL A 192 -2.74 -9.38 -4.67
CA VAL A 192 -2.81 -8.48 -5.82
C VAL A 192 -1.99 -9.13 -6.94
N ILE A 193 -2.61 -9.29 -8.09
CA ILE A 193 -2.02 -9.81 -9.31
C ILE A 193 -2.07 -8.70 -10.36
N ASN A 194 -0.96 -8.51 -11.05
CA ASN A 194 -0.73 -7.40 -11.97
C ASN A 194 -0.95 -6.01 -11.34
N GLY A 195 -0.52 -5.81 -10.09
CA GLY A 195 -0.69 -4.55 -9.35
C GLY A 195 -0.05 -3.31 -9.98
N THR A 196 0.84 -3.47 -10.96
CA THR A 196 1.39 -2.34 -11.72
C THR A 196 0.40 -1.78 -12.74
N ALA A 197 -0.59 -2.57 -13.16
CA ALA A 197 -1.69 -2.13 -14.01
C ALA A 197 -2.72 -1.40 -13.16
N GLY A 198 -2.78 -0.08 -13.26
CA GLY A 198 -3.71 0.75 -12.52
C GLY A 198 -3.07 1.58 -11.42
N GLU A 199 -3.36 2.87 -11.49
CA GLU A 199 -3.26 3.80 -10.38
C GLU A 199 -4.55 3.73 -9.54
N GLY A 200 -4.43 3.80 -8.23
CA GLY A 200 -5.58 3.86 -7.36
C GLY A 200 -5.25 3.78 -5.88
N THR A 201 -6.31 3.89 -5.09
CA THR A 201 -6.27 3.80 -3.64
C THR A 201 -6.93 2.51 -3.18
N LEU A 202 -6.47 2.00 -2.04
CA LEU A 202 -6.97 0.77 -1.43
C LEU A 202 -7.07 0.95 0.08
N THR A 203 -8.19 0.52 0.65
CA THR A 203 -8.36 0.34 2.10
C THR A 203 -8.94 -1.03 2.37
N VAL A 204 -8.24 -1.84 3.15
CA VAL A 204 -8.72 -3.13 3.65
C VAL A 204 -8.55 -3.17 5.17
N SER A 205 -9.62 -3.44 5.90
CA SER A 205 -9.56 -3.63 7.35
C SER A 205 -10.43 -4.78 7.80
N GLY A 206 -10.10 -5.35 8.94
CA GLY A 206 -10.75 -6.56 9.42
C GLY A 206 -10.07 -7.17 10.63
N ASN A 207 -10.22 -8.48 10.78
CA ASN A 207 -9.56 -9.27 11.81
C ASN A 207 -8.76 -10.42 11.19
N LEU A 208 -7.58 -10.65 11.76
CA LEU A 208 -6.77 -11.82 11.50
C LEU A 208 -7.36 -13.05 12.21
N ALA A 209 -6.84 -14.24 11.90
CA ALA A 209 -7.26 -15.52 12.49
C ALA A 209 -7.07 -15.57 14.02
N ASP A 210 -6.10 -14.82 14.55
CA ASP A 210 -5.90 -14.64 16.00
C ASP A 210 -6.78 -13.53 16.61
N SER A 211 -7.77 -13.05 15.85
CA SER A 211 -8.68 -11.96 16.18
C SER A 211 -8.05 -10.56 16.30
N GLN A 212 -6.75 -10.39 16.02
CA GLN A 212 -6.15 -9.07 16.01
C GLN A 212 -6.74 -8.22 14.87
N PRO A 213 -7.14 -6.97 15.15
CA PRO A 213 -7.60 -6.08 14.10
C PRO A 213 -6.43 -5.69 13.19
N PHE A 214 -6.71 -5.51 11.90
CA PHE A 214 -5.76 -4.94 10.96
C PHE A 214 -6.43 -3.86 10.12
N THR A 215 -5.62 -2.90 9.67
CA THR A 215 -5.97 -1.92 8.65
C THR A 215 -4.78 -1.75 7.74
N ILE A 216 -4.99 -1.95 6.44
CA ILE A 216 -4.04 -1.60 5.39
C ILE A 216 -4.70 -0.55 4.54
N ALA A 217 -4.09 0.63 4.46
CA ALA A 217 -4.54 1.69 3.59
C ALA A 217 -3.37 2.20 2.76
N ARG A 218 -3.58 2.35 1.46
CA ARG A 218 -2.61 2.93 0.53
C ARG A 218 -3.34 3.88 -0.39
N HIS A 219 -3.12 5.17 -0.19
CA HIS A 219 -3.79 6.20 -0.97
C HIS A 219 -2.79 7.09 -1.73
N SER A 220 -1.53 7.12 -1.30
CA SER A 220 -0.44 7.80 -1.99
C SER A 220 0.89 7.13 -1.67
N VAL A 221 1.93 7.52 -2.38
CA VAL A 221 3.33 7.12 -2.16
C VAL A 221 4.20 8.35 -1.99
N VAL A 222 5.17 8.28 -1.08
CA VAL A 222 6.23 9.27 -0.95
C VAL A 222 7.57 8.59 -1.17
N LEU A 223 8.44 9.17 -1.97
CA LEU A 223 9.82 8.71 -2.12
C LEU A 223 10.65 9.30 -0.98
N ALA A 224 11.08 8.44 -0.07
CA ALA A 224 12.06 8.78 0.94
C ALA A 224 13.46 8.62 0.33
N ASN A 225 14.13 9.75 0.09
CA ASN A 225 15.50 9.78 -0.38
C ASN A 225 16.41 9.91 0.84
N ILE A 226 17.11 8.85 1.18
CA ILE A 226 17.91 8.74 2.39
C ILE A 226 19.38 8.66 1.99
N THR A 227 20.17 9.61 2.46
CA THR A 227 21.63 9.59 2.34
C THR A 227 22.22 9.26 3.71
N ILE A 228 22.97 8.17 3.76
CA ILE A 228 23.72 7.73 4.94
C ILE A 228 25.20 7.90 4.62
N ALA A 229 25.90 8.74 5.38
CA ALA A 229 27.33 8.92 5.19
C ALA A 229 28.11 8.67 6.49
N THR A 230 29.30 8.12 6.34
CA THR A 230 30.29 7.87 7.38
C THR A 230 31.61 8.49 6.93
N ALA A 231 32.67 8.36 7.73
CA ALA A 231 33.97 8.95 7.39
C ALA A 231 34.57 8.43 6.05
N ASP A 232 34.22 7.22 5.63
CA ASP A 232 34.81 6.52 4.49
C ASP A 232 33.80 6.00 3.46
N LYS A 233 32.49 6.03 3.76
CA LYS A 233 31.43 5.53 2.86
C LYS A 233 30.22 6.44 2.84
N GLU A 234 29.59 6.53 1.67
CA GLU A 234 28.30 7.18 1.45
C GLU A 234 27.36 6.20 0.74
N MET A 235 26.11 6.16 1.18
CA MET A 235 25.05 5.35 0.61
C MET A 235 23.84 6.24 0.35
N PHE A 236 23.30 6.15 -0.85
CA PHE A 236 22.03 6.77 -1.21
C PHE A 236 20.98 5.68 -1.43
N VAL A 237 19.82 5.83 -0.79
CA VAL A 237 18.67 4.94 -0.93
C VAL A 237 17.45 5.77 -1.26
N SER A 238 16.80 5.48 -2.40
CA SER A 238 15.46 5.99 -2.68
C SER A 238 14.45 4.88 -2.42
N TYR A 239 13.58 5.10 -1.45
CA TYR A 239 12.63 4.08 -0.98
C TYR A 239 11.18 4.61 -1.08
N PRO A 240 10.33 3.99 -1.91
CA PRO A 240 8.91 4.33 -1.96
C PRO A 240 8.20 3.87 -0.68
N VAL A 241 7.55 4.82 0.01
CA VAL A 241 6.74 4.61 1.20
C VAL A 241 5.27 4.82 0.85
N PRO A 242 4.46 3.75 0.80
CA PRO A 242 3.01 3.88 0.74
C PRO A 242 2.47 4.52 2.02
N VAL A 243 1.59 5.51 1.91
CA VAL A 243 0.99 6.21 3.06
C VAL A 243 -0.53 6.05 3.10
N PRO A 244 -1.12 5.92 4.32
CA PRO A 244 -2.56 5.76 4.49
C PRO A 244 -3.27 7.12 4.46
N GLY A 245 -4.22 7.34 3.55
CA GLY A 245 -5.19 8.43 3.67
C GLY A 245 -5.47 9.23 2.38
N GLY A 246 -6.73 9.54 2.19
CA GLY A 246 -7.40 9.95 0.98
C GLY A 246 -8.83 10.25 1.41
N SER A 247 -9.44 11.30 0.86
CA SER A 247 -10.74 11.77 1.33
C SER A 247 -11.80 10.68 1.15
N THR A 248 -12.39 10.21 2.24
CA THR A 248 -13.71 9.58 2.24
C THR A 248 -14.80 10.58 1.95
#